data_AF-A0A970CCY8-F1
#
_entry.id   AF-A0A970CCY8-F1
#
_cell.length_a   1.000
_cell.length_b   1.000
_cell.length_c   1.000
_cell.angle_alpha   90.00
_cell.angle_beta   90.00
_cell.angle_gamma   90.00
#
_symmetry.space_group_name_H-M   'P 1'
#
loop_
_entity.id
_entity.type
_entity.pdbx_description
1 polymer ?
#
loop_
_entity_poly.entity_id
_entity_poly.type
_entity_poly.pdbx_seq_one_letter_code
_entity_poly.pdbx_strand_id
1 'polypeptide(L)'
;MQNSRTNPDEQELSSLCRRVREFAAHGDLESGKRIAVKAMGEYPHAAQPHNLLGVLLEKQGDHLSAMKHFRAAWALDPTYRPARQNLDVFGTFCPARRYAYDESDCPAERTNARLFVFGETGVGRVIKKETHR
;
A
#
# COMPACT_ATOMS: atom_id res chain seq x y z
N MET A 1 15.04 -11.45 -25.42
CA MET A 1 14.29 -10.23 -25.83
C MET A 1 13.36 -9.85 -24.70
N GLN A 2 13.63 -8.77 -23.97
CA GLN A 2 12.63 -7.97 -23.23
C GLN A 2 13.39 -6.80 -22.57
N ASN A 3 13.55 -5.71 -23.33
CA ASN A 3 13.85 -4.41 -22.74
C ASN A 3 12.57 -3.96 -22.04
N SER A 4 12.47 -4.23 -20.73
CA SER A 4 11.50 -3.59 -19.84
C SER A 4 11.86 -2.11 -19.77
N ARG A 5 11.37 -1.32 -20.73
CA ARG A 5 11.32 0.14 -20.61
C ARG A 5 10.32 0.42 -19.49
N THR A 6 10.81 0.46 -18.26
CA THR A 6 10.04 0.96 -17.13
C THR A 6 9.56 2.36 -17.50
N ASN A 7 8.26 2.58 -17.37
CA ASN A 7 7.62 3.84 -17.72
C ASN A 7 8.30 4.96 -16.91
N PRO A 8 8.78 6.06 -17.51
CA PRO A 8 9.44 7.14 -16.78
C PRO A 8 8.64 7.62 -15.57
N ASP A 9 7.31 7.72 -15.69
CA ASP A 9 6.43 8.12 -14.59
C ASP A 9 6.47 7.12 -13.42
N GLU A 10 6.58 5.82 -13.71
CA GLU A 10 6.67 4.77 -12.70
C GLU A 10 8.02 4.79 -11.96
N GLN A 11 9.10 5.10 -12.68
CA GLN A 11 10.42 5.31 -12.07
C GLN A 11 10.41 6.52 -11.13
N GLU A 12 9.80 7.62 -11.54
CA GLU A 12 9.67 8.83 -10.72
C GLU A 12 8.80 8.60 -9.48
N LEU A 13 7.68 7.88 -9.61
CA LEU A 13 6.82 7.51 -8.47
C LEU A 13 7.55 6.56 -7.50
N SER A 14 8.35 5.63 -8.00
CA SER A 14 9.21 4.77 -7.16
C SER A 14 10.27 5.59 -6.41
N SER A 15 10.90 6.54 -7.10
CA SER A 15 11.84 7.49 -6.50
C SER A 15 11.18 8.36 -5.43
N LEU A 16 9.93 8.81 -5.66
CA LEU A 16 9.12 9.54 -4.69
C LEU A 16 8.89 8.72 -3.42
N CYS A 17 8.48 7.45 -3.54
CA CYS A 17 8.28 6.56 -2.39
C CYS A 17 9.55 6.44 -1.55
N ARG A 18 10.71 6.24 -2.19
CA ARG A 18 12.01 6.16 -1.52
C ARG A 18 12.35 7.46 -0.77
N ARG A 19 12.21 8.61 -1.42
CA ARG A 19 12.51 9.92 -0.82
C ARG A 19 11.61 10.23 0.37
N VAL A 20 10.31 9.95 0.27
CA VAL A 20 9.38 10.14 1.40
C VAL A 20 9.74 9.22 2.56
N ARG A 21 10.11 7.97 2.29
CA ARG A 21 10.60 7.04 3.32
C ARG A 21 11.84 7.57 4.04
N GLU A 22 12.79 8.12 3.29
CA GLU A 22 13.99 8.76 3.84
C GLU A 22 13.63 9.96 4.74
N PHE A 23 12.79 10.89 4.28
CA PHE A 23 12.32 12.02 5.09
C PHE A 23 11.62 11.56 6.38
N ALA A 24 10.75 10.56 6.29
CA ALA A 24 10.04 10.00 7.42
C ALA A 24 10.95 9.28 8.42
N ALA A 25 12.08 8.72 7.96
CA ALA A 25 13.11 8.12 8.82
C ALA A 25 13.93 9.18 9.56
N HIS A 26 14.19 10.33 8.93
CA HIS A 26 14.88 11.47 9.55
C HIS A 26 13.98 12.35 10.43
N GLY A 27 12.66 12.09 10.45
CA GLY A 27 11.69 12.87 11.20
C GLY A 27 11.27 14.19 10.51
N ASP A 28 11.79 14.47 9.32
CA ASP A 28 11.42 15.66 8.53
C ASP A 28 10.11 15.40 7.75
N LEU A 29 9.01 15.40 8.48
CA LEU A 29 7.68 15.13 7.92
C LEU A 29 7.20 16.27 7.02
N GLU A 30 7.64 17.51 7.25
CA GLU A 30 7.24 18.67 6.44
C GLU A 30 7.81 18.61 5.02
N SER A 31 9.11 18.30 4.87
CA SER A 31 9.72 18.11 3.55
C SER A 31 9.07 16.95 2.80
N GLY A 32 8.78 15.85 3.49
CA GLY A 32 8.06 14.70 2.95
C GLY A 32 6.67 15.10 2.41
N LYS A 33 5.91 15.88 3.18
CA LYS A 33 4.56 16.33 2.75
C LYS A 33 4.65 17.22 1.54
N ARG A 34 5.60 18.16 1.52
CA ARG A 34 5.79 19.07 0.38
C ARG A 34 6.06 18.32 -0.92
N ILE A 35 6.91 17.30 -0.90
CA ILE A 35 7.18 16.51 -2.11
C ILE A 35 5.99 15.62 -2.52
N ALA A 36 5.25 15.07 -1.55
CA ALA A 36 4.05 14.29 -1.82
C ALA A 36 2.94 15.16 -2.45
N VAL A 37 2.70 16.36 -1.91
CA VAL A 37 1.73 17.32 -2.45
C VAL A 37 2.12 17.79 -3.85
N LYS A 38 3.41 18.06 -4.09
CA LYS A 38 3.89 18.38 -5.45
C LYS A 38 3.58 17.24 -6.42
N ALA A 39 3.88 16.01 -6.03
CA ALA A 39 3.62 14.83 -6.85
C ALA A 39 2.12 14.58 -7.08
N MET A 40 1.23 14.95 -6.15
CA MET A 40 -0.22 14.89 -6.37
C MET A 40 -0.65 15.81 -7.53
N GLY A 41 0.01 16.96 -7.71
CA GLY A 41 -0.26 17.86 -8.83
C GLY A 41 0.30 17.36 -10.15
N GLU A 42 1.49 16.73 -10.13
CA GLU A 42 2.16 16.19 -11.32
C GLU A 42 1.52 14.89 -11.80
N TYR A 43 1.06 14.05 -10.87
CA TYR A 43 0.50 12.73 -11.13
C TYR A 43 -0.90 12.60 -10.49
N PRO A 44 -1.92 13.31 -11.00
CA PRO A 44 -3.26 13.37 -10.38
C PRO A 44 -4.01 12.02 -10.39
N HIS A 45 -3.58 11.08 -11.23
CA HIS A 45 -4.17 9.73 -11.33
C HIS A 45 -3.36 8.66 -10.59
N ALA A 46 -2.23 9.03 -9.98
CA ALA A 46 -1.38 8.10 -9.25
C ALA A 46 -1.88 7.94 -7.80
N ALA A 47 -1.94 6.70 -7.32
CA ALA A 47 -2.32 6.41 -5.94
C ALA A 47 -1.18 6.68 -4.93
N GLN A 48 0.07 6.58 -5.39
CA GLN A 48 1.28 6.68 -4.57
C GLN A 48 1.34 8.02 -3.79
N PRO A 49 1.16 9.21 -4.40
CA PRO A 49 1.26 10.48 -3.68
C PRO A 49 0.23 10.60 -2.55
N HIS A 50 -1.01 10.15 -2.78
CA HIS A 50 -2.05 10.11 -1.76
C HIS A 50 -1.69 9.15 -0.62
N ASN A 51 -1.21 7.94 -0.93
CA ASN A 51 -0.77 6.99 0.09
C ASN A 51 0.38 7.55 0.94
N LEU A 52 1.40 8.12 0.31
CA LEU A 52 2.56 8.69 0.98
C LEU A 52 2.20 9.85 1.90
N LEU A 53 1.32 10.75 1.46
CA LEU A 53 0.81 11.83 2.31
C LEU A 53 0.03 11.28 3.50
N GLY A 54 -0.77 10.22 3.31
CA GLY A 54 -1.44 9.52 4.40
C GLY A 54 -0.46 8.99 5.46
N VAL A 55 0.63 8.34 5.03
CA VAL A 55 1.66 7.82 5.95
C VAL A 55 2.32 8.93 6.77
N LEU A 56 2.62 10.06 6.11
CA LEU A 56 3.24 11.21 6.77
C LEU A 56 2.30 11.86 7.80
N LEU A 57 1.02 12.03 7.45
CA LEU A 57 0.01 12.59 8.36
C LEU A 57 -0.21 11.67 9.57
N GLU A 58 -0.22 10.36 9.36
CA GLU A 58 -0.34 9.39 10.45
C GLU A 58 0.86 9.46 11.39
N LYS A 59 2.07 9.62 10.86
CA LYS A 59 3.28 9.87 11.67
C LYS A 59 3.22 11.18 12.46
N GLN A 60 2.44 12.16 12.00
CA GLN A 60 2.16 13.40 12.73
C GLN A 60 1.04 13.26 13.77
N GLY A 61 0.35 12.11 13.82
CA GLY A 61 -0.80 11.88 14.70
C GLY A 61 -2.13 12.36 14.14
N ASP A 62 -2.18 12.86 12.89
CA ASP A 62 -3.43 13.23 12.22
C ASP A 62 -4.08 12.02 11.54
N HIS A 63 -4.65 11.16 12.37
CA HIS A 63 -5.30 9.91 11.96
C HIS A 63 -6.47 10.13 10.99
N LEU A 64 -7.24 11.20 11.19
CA LEU A 64 -8.44 11.47 10.39
C LEU A 64 -8.08 11.90 8.97
N SER A 65 -7.11 12.80 8.83
CA SER A 65 -6.65 13.23 7.50
C SER A 65 -5.90 12.10 6.80
N ALA A 66 -5.07 11.33 7.53
CA ALA A 66 -4.39 10.18 6.97
C ALA A 66 -5.37 9.17 6.34
N MET A 67 -6.45 8.83 7.05
CA MET A 67 -7.47 7.90 6.53
C MET A 67 -8.19 8.42 5.28
N LYS A 68 -8.42 9.73 5.15
CA LYS A 68 -8.97 10.31 3.91
C LYS A 68 -8.03 10.08 2.73
N HIS A 69 -6.73 10.30 2.94
CA HIS A 69 -5.72 10.13 1.90
C HIS A 69 -5.52 8.66 1.49
N PHE A 70 -5.54 7.72 2.42
CA PHE A 70 -5.51 6.29 2.07
C PHE A 70 -6.73 5.85 1.27
N ARG A 71 -7.92 6.34 1.62
CA ARG A 71 -9.14 6.08 0.84
C ARG A 71 -9.08 6.68 -0.56
N ALA A 72 -8.50 7.88 -0.71
CA ALA A 72 -8.28 8.48 -2.02
C ALA A 72 -7.32 7.65 -2.88
N ALA A 73 -6.20 7.18 -2.31
CA ALA A 73 -5.27 6.30 -3.00
C ALA A 73 -5.95 5.00 -3.48
N TRP A 74 -6.75 4.37 -2.61
CA TRP A 74 -7.52 3.18 -2.94
C TRP A 74 -8.59 3.42 -4.00
N ALA A 75 -9.21 4.60 -4.02
CA ALA A 75 -10.20 4.97 -5.03
C ALA A 75 -9.57 5.22 -6.41
N LEU A 76 -8.35 5.77 -6.45
CA LEU A 76 -7.60 5.97 -7.69
C LEU A 76 -7.10 4.64 -8.26
N ASP A 77 -6.54 3.78 -7.41
CA ASP A 77 -6.09 2.45 -7.81
C ASP A 77 -6.42 1.41 -6.73
N PRO A 78 -7.50 0.63 -6.91
CA PRO A 78 -7.86 -0.48 -6.02
C PRO A 78 -6.87 -1.65 -6.05
N THR A 79 -5.93 -1.70 -6.99
CA THR A 79 -4.89 -2.72 -7.07
C THR A 79 -3.62 -2.32 -6.32
N TYR A 80 -3.49 -1.04 -5.95
CA TYR A 80 -2.34 -0.52 -5.20
C TYR A 80 -2.32 -1.05 -3.76
N ARG A 81 -1.53 -2.10 -3.53
CA ARG A 81 -1.50 -2.86 -2.27
C ARG A 81 -1.11 -2.01 -1.05
N PRO A 82 -0.21 -1.01 -1.14
CA PRO A 82 0.17 -0.19 0.00
C PRO A 82 -1.01 0.59 0.60
N ALA A 83 -1.91 1.13 -0.23
CA ALA A 83 -3.09 1.84 0.26
C ALA A 83 -4.01 0.91 1.06
N ARG A 84 -4.22 -0.31 0.56
CA ARG A 84 -4.99 -1.34 1.26
C ARG A 84 -4.38 -1.72 2.59
N GLN A 85 -3.07 -2.02 2.58
CA GLN A 85 -2.34 -2.42 3.77
C GLN A 85 -2.41 -1.35 4.84
N ASN A 86 -2.28 -0.07 4.45
CA ASN A 86 -2.43 1.03 5.39
C ASN A 86 -3.86 1.11 5.95
N LEU A 87 -4.90 1.01 5.13
CA LEU A 87 -6.30 0.97 5.63
C LEU A 87 -6.55 -0.18 6.61
N ASP A 88 -6.02 -1.37 6.34
CA ASP A 88 -6.15 -2.54 7.22
C ASP A 88 -5.47 -2.31 8.58
N VAL A 89 -4.28 -1.67 8.57
CA VAL A 89 -3.55 -1.28 9.79
C VAL A 89 -4.34 -0.24 10.60
N PHE A 90 -5.09 0.65 9.96
CA PHE A 90 -5.93 1.64 10.65
C PHE A 90 -7.06 1.00 11.47
N GLY A 91 -7.67 -0.05 10.93
CA GLY A 91 -8.74 -0.79 11.61
C GLY A 91 -8.24 -1.72 12.72
N THR A 92 -6.93 -1.99 12.78
CA THR A 92 -6.36 -2.95 13.73
C THR A 92 -5.89 -2.25 15.01
N PHE A 93 -6.28 -2.80 16.16
CA PHE A 93 -5.82 -2.36 17.49
C PHE A 93 -4.41 -2.94 17.78
N CYS A 94 -3.42 -2.56 16.98
CA CYS A 94 -2.02 -2.93 17.20
C CYS A 94 -1.16 -1.66 17.44
N PRO A 95 -0.38 -1.62 18.54
CA PRO A 95 0.42 -0.44 18.90
C PRO A 95 1.66 -0.23 18.01
N ALA A 96 2.15 -1.28 17.34
CA ALA A 96 3.28 -1.19 16.41
C ALA A 96 2.77 -1.11 14.95
N ARG A 97 2.32 0.08 14.53
CA ARG A 97 1.89 0.30 13.14
C ARG A 97 3.10 0.38 12.21
N ARG A 98 3.24 -0.60 11.33
CA ARG A 98 4.15 -0.52 10.18
C ARG A 98 3.36 0.05 9.00
N TYR A 99 3.87 1.13 8.42
CA TYR A 99 3.24 1.79 7.27
C TYR A 99 3.86 1.29 5.97
N ALA A 100 3.01 1.07 4.97
CA ALA A 100 3.46 0.73 3.63
C ALA A 100 3.63 1.99 2.79
N TYR A 101 4.87 2.29 2.40
CA TYR A 101 5.18 3.38 1.48
C TYR A 101 5.05 2.89 0.03
N ASP A 102 5.56 1.69 -0.25
CA ASP A 102 5.49 1.02 -1.54
C ASP A 102 5.18 -0.50 -1.38
N GLU A 103 5.17 -1.21 -2.51
CA GLU A 103 4.88 -2.65 -2.58
C GLU A 103 5.82 -3.53 -1.72
N SER A 104 7.05 -3.09 -1.48
CA SER A 104 8.04 -3.88 -0.70
C SER A 104 7.71 -3.96 0.79
N ASP A 105 6.90 -3.01 1.29
CA ASP A 105 6.45 -3.00 2.68
C ASP A 105 5.21 -3.89 2.91
N CYS A 106 4.58 -4.34 1.83
CA CYS A 106 3.35 -5.13 1.91
C CYS A 106 3.70 -6.60 2.21
N PRO A 107 3.02 -7.25 3.18
CA PRO A 107 3.22 -8.67 3.42
C PRO A 107 2.88 -9.48 2.15
N ALA A 108 3.54 -10.62 1.98
CA ALA A 108 3.18 -11.55 0.91
C ALA A 108 1.68 -11.86 1.00
N GLU A 109 1.00 -11.93 -0.15
CA GLU A 109 -0.42 -12.23 -0.15
C GLU A 109 -0.67 -13.52 0.62
N ARG A 110 -1.51 -13.45 1.65
CA ARG A 110 -2.10 -14.65 2.21
C ARG A 110 -3.01 -15.19 1.11
N THR A 111 -2.47 -16.06 0.27
CA THR A 111 -3.28 -16.95 -0.56
C THR A 111 -4.05 -17.84 0.39
N ASN A 112 -5.17 -17.33 0.93
CA ASN A 112 -6.22 -18.13 1.51
C ASN A 112 -6.98 -18.79 0.35
N ALA A 113 -6.24 -19.43 -0.56
CA ALA A 113 -6.80 -20.22 -1.65
C ALA A 113 -7.54 -21.37 -0.97
N ARG A 114 -8.86 -21.27 -0.99
CA ARG A 114 -9.77 -22.27 -0.47
C ARG A 114 -10.14 -23.15 -1.65
N LEU A 115 -9.83 -24.44 -1.57
CA LEU A 115 -10.22 -25.42 -2.56
C LEU A 115 -11.56 -26.02 -2.13
N PHE A 116 -12.49 -26.09 -3.08
CA PHE A 116 -13.70 -26.89 -2.92
C PHE A 116 -13.39 -28.32 -3.31
N VAL A 117 -13.59 -29.26 -2.37
CA VAL A 117 -13.40 -30.69 -2.59
C VAL A 117 -14.73 -31.40 -2.36
N PHE A 118 -15.16 -32.21 -3.30
CA PHE A 118 -16.35 -33.05 -3.17
C PHE A 118 -15.94 -34.46 -2.74
N GLY A 119 -16.54 -34.96 -1.66
CA GLY A 119 -16.38 -36.36 -1.25
C GLY A 119 -17.20 -37.31 -2.11
N GLU A 120 -17.01 -38.62 -1.91
CA GLU A 120 -17.73 -39.68 -2.64
C GLU A 120 -19.25 -39.63 -2.46
N THR A 121 -19.73 -39.01 -1.38
CA THR A 121 -21.16 -38.79 -1.10
C THR A 121 -21.72 -37.52 -1.76
N GLY A 122 -20.92 -36.79 -2.56
CA GLY A 122 -21.31 -35.53 -3.20
C GLY A 122 -21.30 -34.31 -2.28
N VAL A 123 -20.95 -34.47 -1.01
CA VAL A 123 -20.87 -33.36 -0.04
C VAL A 123 -19.57 -32.58 -0.26
N GLY A 124 -19.70 -31.29 -0.60
CA GLY A 124 -18.58 -30.36 -0.76
C GLY A 124 -18.01 -29.89 0.58
N ARG A 125 -16.69 -29.89 0.73
CA ARG A 125 -15.95 -29.31 1.85
C ARG A 125 -14.95 -28.29 1.35
N VAL A 126 -14.75 -27.23 2.13
CA VAL A 126 -13.77 -26.18 1.83
C VAL A 126 -12.49 -26.48 2.60
N ILE A 127 -11.40 -26.75 1.89
CA ILE A 127 -10.08 -26.98 2.49
C ILE A 127 -9.13 -25.82 2.17
N LYS A 128 -8.23 -25.50 3.09
CA LYS A 128 -7.16 -24.53 2.84
C LYS A 128 -6.12 -25.19 1.94
N LYS A 129 -5.78 -24.57 0.81
CA LYS A 129 -4.68 -25.04 -0.05
C LYS A 129 -3.40 -24.91 0.76
N GLU A 130 -2.74 -26.03 1.06
CA GLU A 130 -1.43 -26.00 1.71
C GLU A 130 -0.43 -25.45 0.70
N THR A 131 0.12 -24.28 1.00
CA THR A 131 1.27 -23.74 0.28
C THR A 131 2.51 -24.45 0.84
N HIS A 132 2.88 -25.60 0.28
CA HIS A 132 4.21 -26.15 0.54
C HIS A 132 5.25 -25.16 0.02
N ARG A 133 6.18 -24.79 0.90
CA ARG A 133 7.25 -23.83 0.66
C ARG A 133 8.56 -24.57 0.46
#